data_AF-A0A3D0NXD6-F1
#
_entry.id   AF-A0A3D0NXD6-F1
#
_cell.length_a   1.000
_cell.length_b   1.000
_cell.length_c   1.000
_cell.angle_alpha   90.00
_cell.angle_beta   90.00
_cell.angle_gamma   90.00
#
_symmetry.space_group_name_H-M   'P 1'
#
loop_
_entity.id
_entity.type
_entity.pdbx_description
1 polymer ?
#
loop_
_entity_poly.entity_id
_entity_poly.type
_entity_poly.pdbx_seq_one_letter_code
_entity_poly.pdbx_strand_id
1 'polypeptide(L)' 'MNDEFSYDRLPYPSKFFVQTFPGRLAMQALLFGMEPAAAETSTVLELGCGNGSNL' A
#
# COMPACT_ATOMS: atom_id res chain seq x y z
N MET A 1 26.78 18.17 -25.01
CA MET A 1 25.53 17.44 -24.73
C MET A 1 24.96 18.03 -23.46
N ASN A 2 23.92 18.87 -23.57
CA ASN A 2 23.21 19.35 -22.39
C ASN A 2 22.26 18.23 -21.95
N ASP A 3 22.64 17.48 -20.93
CA ASP A 3 21.68 16.70 -20.15
C ASP A 3 20.93 17.68 -19.24
N GLU A 4 19.88 18.27 -19.79
CA GLU A 4 18.99 19.16 -19.04
C GLU A 4 18.08 18.29 -18.16
N PHE A 5 18.38 18.22 -16.86
CA PHE A 5 17.56 17.50 -15.89
C PHE A 5 16.15 18.09 -15.85
N SER A 6 15.15 17.29 -16.22
CA SER A 6 13.72 17.67 -16.20
C SER A 6 13.02 16.97 -15.04
N TYR A 7 12.47 17.77 -14.11
CA TYR A 7 11.75 17.29 -12.94
C TYR A 7 10.57 16.38 -13.30
N ASP A 8 9.85 16.70 -14.37
CA ASP A 8 8.68 15.94 -14.84
C ASP A 8 9.03 14.51 -15.30
N ARG A 9 10.32 14.25 -15.58
CA ARG A 9 10.81 12.92 -15.94
C ARG A 9 11.25 12.10 -14.73
N LEU A 10 11.35 12.68 -13.55
CA LEU A 10 11.71 11.95 -12.33
C LEU A 10 10.44 11.31 -11.76
N PRO A 11 10.28 9.98 -11.83
CA PRO A 11 9.13 9.33 -11.21
C PRO A 11 9.19 9.51 -9.70
N TYR A 12 8.05 9.78 -9.07
CA TYR A 12 7.96 9.75 -7.62
C TYR A 12 8.24 8.33 -7.11
N PRO A 13 9.05 8.18 -6.06
CA PRO A 13 9.35 6.87 -5.51
C PRO A 13 8.07 6.25 -4.96
N SER A 14 7.83 5.00 -5.33
CA SER A 14 6.76 4.22 -4.75
C SER A 14 7.25 3.53 -3.48
N LYS A 15 6.37 3.40 -2.49
CA LYS A 15 6.68 2.78 -1.20
C LYS A 15 5.54 1.84 -0.83
N PHE A 16 5.91 0.75 -0.16
CA PHE A 16 4.97 -0.04 0.62
C PHE A 16 5.01 0.45 2.07
N PHE A 17 3.87 0.32 2.74
CA PHE A 17 3.66 0.78 4.10
C PHE A 17 3.23 -0.40 4.94
N VAL A 18 4.11 -0.90 5.81
CA VAL A 18 3.84 -2.13 6.58
C VAL A 18 2.57 -2.03 7.44
N GLN A 19 2.19 -0.81 7.84
CA GLN A 19 0.96 -0.56 8.58
C GLN A 19 -0.34 -0.80 7.78
N THR A 20 -0.30 -0.80 6.45
CA THR A 20 -1.48 -1.00 5.59
C THR A 20 -1.68 -2.46 5.20
N PHE A 21 -0.77 -3.38 5.55
CA PHE A 21 -0.92 -4.79 5.24
C PHE A 21 -2.19 -5.40 5.85
N PRO A 22 -2.98 -6.18 5.08
CA PRO A 22 -4.23 -6.77 5.56
C PRO A 22 -4.08 -7.58 6.85
N GLY A 23 -3.01 -8.37 7.00
CA GLY A 23 -2.77 -9.14 8.21
C GLY A 23 -2.59 -8.27 9.47
N ARG A 24 -1.99 -7.09 9.32
CA ARG A 24 -1.84 -6.14 10.43
C ARG A 24 -3.16 -5.43 10.76
N LEU A 25 -4.00 -5.16 9.77
CA LEU A 25 -5.34 -4.62 9.99
C LEU A 25 -6.25 -5.66 10.67
N ALA A 26 -6.18 -6.93 10.24
CA ALA A 26 -6.90 -8.03 10.87
C ALA A 26 -6.50 -8.21 12.35
N MET A 27 -5.20 -8.16 12.68
CA MET A 27 -4.76 -8.22 14.07
C MET A 27 -5.30 -7.06 14.92
N GLN A 28 -5.35 -5.85 14.38
CA GLN A 28 -5.96 -4.72 15.09
C GLN A 28 -7.46 -4.95 15.34
N ALA A 29 -8.19 -5.44 14.33
CA ALA A 29 -9.60 -5.76 14.45
C ALA A 29 -9.86 -6.82 15.55
N LEU A 30 -9.03 -7.88 15.60
CA LEU A 30 -9.10 -8.91 16.65
C LEU A 30 -8.88 -8.32 18.05
N LEU A 31 -7.90 -7.43 18.24
CA LEU A 31 -7.65 -6.77 19.53
C LEU A 31 -8.85 -5.94 20.01
N PHE A 32 -9.64 -5.39 19.08
CA PHE A 32 -10.86 -4.66 19.37
C PHE A 32 -12.12 -5.54 19.42
N GLY A 33 -11.98 -6.87 19.37
CA GLY A 33 -13.08 -7.83 19.52
C GLY A 33 -13.95 -7.98 18.26
N MET A 34 -13.41 -7.66 17.08
CA MET A 34 -14.07 -7.89 15.79
C MET A 34 -13.68 -9.24 15.19
N GLU A 35 -14.45 -9.69 14.19
CA GLU A 35 -14.19 -10.91 13.40
C GLU A 35 -13.78 -10.52 11.96
N PRO A 36 -12.50 -10.22 11.69
CA PRO A 36 -12.05 -9.83 10.36
C PRO A 36 -11.94 -11.04 9.40
N ALA A 37 -11.99 -10.77 8.09
CA ALA A 37 -11.63 -11.77 7.09
C ALA A 37 -10.15 -12.15 7.18
N ALA A 38 -9.83 -13.41 6.84
CA ALA A 38 -8.45 -13.86 6.74
C ALA A 38 -7.72 -13.11 5.61
N ALA A 39 -6.48 -12.69 5.86
CA ALA A 39 -5.72 -11.89 4.90
C ALA A 39 -5.54 -12.62 3.56
N GLU A 40 -5.39 -13.94 3.61
CA GLU A 40 -5.16 -14.85 2.48
C GLU A 40 -6.36 -14.97 1.53
N THR A 41 -7.56 -14.65 2.00
CA THR A 41 -8.82 -14.77 1.24
C THR A 41 -9.60 -13.47 1.12
N SER A 42 -9.11 -12.40 1.74
CA SER A 42 -9.74 -11.08 1.71
C SER A 42 -9.66 -10.44 0.33
N THR A 43 -10.65 -9.60 0.01
CA THR A 43 -10.60 -8.69 -1.14
C THR A 43 -10.22 -7.30 -0.64
N VAL A 44 -9.19 -6.70 -1.25
CA VAL A 44 -8.60 -5.43 -0.79
C VAL A 44 -8.75 -4.38 -1.87
N LEU A 45 -9.18 -3.19 -1.46
CA LEU A 45 -9.22 -1.99 -2.30
C LEU A 45 -8.20 -0.98 -1.78
N GLU A 46 -7.27 -0.57 -2.64
CA GLU A 46 -6.40 0.57 -2.39
C GLU A 46 -6.82 1.78 -3.23
N LEU A 47 -7.17 2.89 -2.57
CA LEU A 47 -7.45 4.15 -3.23
C LEU A 47 -6.16 4.97 -3.33
N GLY A 48 -5.84 5.43 -4.54
CA GLY A 48 -4.59 6.15 -4.78
C GLY A 48 -3.36 5.24 -4.81
N CYS A 49 -3.50 4.01 -5.31
CA CYS A 49 -2.43 3.01 -5.37
C CYS A 49 -1.19 3.43 -6.18
N GLY A 50 -1.32 4.44 -7.04
CA GLY A 50 -0.25 4.88 -7.93
C GLY A 50 0.20 3.73 -8.82
N ASN A 51 1.40 3.19 -8.56
CA ASN A 51 1.93 2.04 -9.29
C ASN A 51 1.58 0.67 -8.67
N GLY A 52 0.82 0.64 -7.59
CA GLY A 52 0.37 -0.58 -6.92
C GLY A 52 1.39 -1.28 -6.03
N SER A 53 2.55 -0.68 -5.74
CA SER A 53 3.60 -1.34 -4.93
C SER A 53 3.23 -1.63 -3.46
N ASN A 54 2.12 -1.07 -2.99
CA ASN A 54 1.64 -1.25 -1.62
C ASN A 54 0.59 -2.38 -1.49
N LEU A 55 0.16 -2.97 -2.62
CA LEU A 55 -0.66 -4.18 -2.69
C LEU A 55 0.24 -5.40 -2.91
#